data_AF-A0A381YNS5-F1
#
_entry.id   AF-A0A381YNS5-F1
#
_cell.length_a   1.000
_cell.length_b   1.000
_cell.length_c   1.000
_cell.angle_alpha   90.00
_cell.angle_beta   90.00
_cell.angle_gamma   90.00
#
_symmetry.space_group_name_H-M   'P 1'
#
loop_
_entity.id
_entity.type
_entity.pdbx_description
1 polymer ?
#
loop_
_entity_poly.entity_id
_entity_poly.type
_entity_poly.pdbx_seq_one_letter_code
_entity_poly.pdbx_strand_id
1 'polypeptide(L)'
;MTKRKKMIREIRNLYATKLGQRKGVVVDSYEAMEAGIRTYNFTVLAKDGLHYGYWSGSNPELVKRTIAARVVDTGGCEKWNTLNDNELTGWLKYIRHFQGKKSR
;
A
#
# COMPACT_ATOMS: atom_id res chain seq x y z
N MET A 1 -6.71 16.14 20.90
CA MET A 1 -6.47 15.39 19.63
C MET A 1 -7.32 14.14 19.64
N THR A 2 -8.07 13.84 18.58
CA THR A 2 -8.97 12.66 18.56
C THR A 2 -8.19 11.34 18.48
N LYS A 3 -8.77 10.24 18.98
CA LYS A 3 -8.20 8.88 18.89
C LYS A 3 -7.76 8.56 17.45
N ARG A 4 -8.63 8.85 16.48
CA ARG A 4 -8.38 8.71 15.04
C ARG A 4 -7.15 9.48 14.56
N LYS A 5 -7.03 10.77 14.93
CA LYS A 5 -5.85 11.60 14.58
C LYS A 5 -4.56 11.02 15.18
N LYS A 6 -4.61 10.47 16.40
CA LYS A 6 -3.46 9.79 17.03
C LYS A 6 -3.04 8.53 16.27
N MET A 7 -4.00 7.68 15.87
CA MET A 7 -3.72 6.47 15.08
C MET A 7 -3.08 6.79 13.72
N ILE A 8 -3.64 7.75 12.97
CA ILE A 8 -3.11 8.16 11.66
C ILE A 8 -1.68 8.70 11.80
N ARG A 9 -1.42 9.51 12.85
CA ARG A 9 -0.06 9.99 13.14
C ARG A 9 0.89 8.83 13.41
N GLU A 10 0.45 7.84 14.18
CA GLU A 10 1.26 6.68 14.49
C GLU A 10 1.55 5.81 13.28
N ILE A 11 0.56 5.57 12.41
CA ILE A 11 0.72 4.89 11.12
C ILE A 11 1.80 5.59 10.28
N ARG A 12 1.72 6.91 10.15
CA ARG A 12 2.71 7.71 9.39
C ARG A 12 4.12 7.61 9.98
N ASN A 13 4.23 7.64 11.31
CA ASN A 13 5.51 7.48 12.00
C ASN A 13 6.09 6.08 11.77
N LEU A 14 5.28 5.04 11.93
CA LEU A 14 5.70 3.66 11.70
C LEU A 14 6.10 3.44 10.24
N TYR A 15 5.39 4.05 9.29
CA TYR A 15 5.77 4.04 7.89
C TYR A 15 7.18 4.61 7.71
N ALA A 16 7.45 5.80 8.24
CA ALA A 16 8.76 6.43 8.14
C ALA A 16 9.87 5.57 8.77
N THR A 17 9.61 4.93 9.91
CA THR A 17 10.60 4.09 10.61
C THR A 17 10.82 2.72 9.95
N LYS A 18 9.77 2.08 9.44
CA LYS A 18 9.82 0.70 8.92
C LYS A 18 10.09 0.64 7.42
N LEU A 19 9.52 1.57 6.67
CA LEU A 19 9.53 1.58 5.20
C LEU A 19 10.50 2.64 4.64
N GLY A 20 10.90 3.60 5.47
CA GLY A 20 11.91 4.60 5.15
C GLY A 20 11.47 5.52 4.02
N GLN A 21 12.38 5.76 3.07
CA GLN A 21 12.16 6.64 1.93
C GLN A 21 11.46 5.96 0.73
N ARG A 22 10.94 4.74 0.89
CA ARG A 22 10.20 4.06 -0.19
C ARG A 22 8.93 4.84 -0.51
N LYS A 23 8.62 5.03 -1.80
CA LYS A 23 7.34 5.61 -2.24
C LYS A 23 6.14 4.77 -1.76
N GLY A 24 6.28 3.45 -1.80
CA GLY A 24 5.29 2.50 -1.30
C GLY A 24 5.86 1.09 -1.20
N VAL A 25 5.06 0.18 -0.66
CA VAL A 25 5.32 -1.27 -0.66
C VAL A 25 4.07 -2.01 -1.08
N VAL A 26 4.22 -2.94 -2.03
CA VAL A 26 3.15 -3.89 -2.40
C VAL A 26 2.86 -4.77 -1.19
N VAL A 27 1.66 -4.63 -0.63
CA VAL A 27 1.18 -5.38 0.53
C VAL A 27 0.23 -6.51 0.16
N ASP A 28 -0.41 -6.39 -1.01
CA ASP A 28 -1.23 -7.43 -1.60
C ASP A 28 -1.18 -7.36 -3.14
N SER A 29 -1.39 -8.50 -3.78
CA SER A 29 -1.47 -8.62 -5.23
C SER A 29 -2.26 -9.84 -5.63
N TYR A 30 -3.18 -9.70 -6.57
CA TYR A 30 -4.00 -10.80 -7.07
C TYR A 30 -4.23 -10.68 -8.58
N GLU A 31 -4.45 -11.83 -9.22
CA GLU A 31 -4.88 -11.92 -10.62
C GLU A 31 -6.40 -12.06 -10.66
N ALA A 32 -7.04 -11.35 -11.59
CA ALA A 32 -8.46 -11.43 -11.85
C ALA A 32 -8.73 -11.39 -13.37
N MET A 33 -9.94 -11.76 -13.77
CA MET A 33 -10.42 -11.57 -15.14
C MET A 33 -11.51 -10.50 -15.12
N GLU A 34 -11.20 -9.33 -15.68
CA GLU A 34 -12.07 -8.16 -15.67
C GLU A 34 -12.45 -7.81 -17.11
N ALA A 35 -13.76 -7.79 -17.41
CA ALA A 35 -14.29 -7.58 -18.76
C ALA A 35 -13.63 -8.49 -19.83
N GLY A 36 -13.30 -9.74 -19.47
CA GLY A 36 -12.68 -10.71 -20.37
C GLY A 36 -11.17 -10.52 -20.56
N ILE A 37 -10.55 -9.58 -19.84
CA ILE A 37 -9.11 -9.31 -19.91
C ILE A 37 -8.46 -9.75 -18.60
N ARG A 38 -7.31 -10.41 -18.69
CA ARG A 38 -6.53 -10.76 -17.50
C ARG A 38 -5.92 -9.49 -16.89
N THR A 39 -6.17 -9.28 -15.60
CA THR A 39 -5.75 -8.09 -14.85
C THR A 39 -4.98 -8.49 -13.60
N TYR A 40 -3.86 -7.82 -13.39
CA TYR A 40 -2.99 -7.98 -12.23
C TYR A 40 -3.15 -6.78 -11.32
N ASN A 41 -3.84 -6.97 -10.21
CA ASN A 41 -4.18 -5.94 -9.25
C ASN A 41 -3.15 -5.86 -8.13
N PHE A 42 -2.86 -4.64 -7.67
CA PHE A 42 -1.87 -4.38 -6.63
C PHE A 42 -2.40 -3.39 -5.60
N THR A 43 -2.27 -3.75 -4.33
CA THR A 43 -2.48 -2.85 -3.20
C THR A 43 -1.12 -2.44 -2.64
N VAL A 44 -0.90 -1.13 -2.56
CA VAL A 44 0.38 -0.53 -2.18
C VAL A 44 0.18 0.35 -0.97
N LEU A 45 0.86 -0.01 0.12
CA LEU A 45 0.94 0.82 1.31
C LEU A 45 1.91 1.97 1.06
N ALA A 46 1.44 3.21 1.23
CA ALA A 46 2.23 4.42 1.09
C ALA A 46 2.10 5.34 2.33
N LYS A 47 2.84 6.45 2.32
CA LYS A 47 2.87 7.43 3.43
C LYS A 47 1.49 8.04 3.69
N ASP A 48 0.72 8.30 2.65
CA ASP A 48 -0.53 9.06 2.67
C ASP A 48 -1.79 8.17 2.71
N GLY A 49 -1.67 6.89 2.35
CA GLY A 49 -2.77 5.95 2.33
C GLY A 49 -2.43 4.63 1.64
N LEU A 50 -3.49 4.00 1.12
CA LEU A 50 -3.41 2.80 0.28
C LEU A 50 -3.60 3.22 -1.17
N HIS A 51 -2.69 2.78 -2.03
CA HIS A 51 -2.76 3.01 -3.46
C HIS A 51 -3.12 1.71 -4.18
N TYR A 52 -4.03 1.81 -5.14
CA TYR A 52 -4.51 0.68 -5.92
C TYR A 52 -4.21 0.94 -7.39
N GLY A 53 -3.66 -0.07 -8.05
CA GLY A 53 -3.36 0.00 -9.47
C GLY A 53 -3.30 -1.39 -10.08
N TYR A 54 -3.32 -1.42 -11.41
CA TYR A 54 -3.39 -2.67 -12.15
C TYR A 54 -2.61 -2.64 -13.46
N TRP A 55 -2.33 -3.83 -13.98
CA TRP A 55 -1.82 -4.06 -15.32
C TRP A 55 -2.74 -5.05 -16.02
N SER A 56 -3.10 -4.77 -17.27
CA SER A 56 -3.93 -5.64 -18.10
C SER A 56 -3.10 -6.36 -19.17
N GLY A 57 -3.58 -7.53 -19.58
CA GLY A 57 -3.01 -8.32 -20.69
C GLY A 57 -1.83 -9.21 -20.27
N SER A 58 -0.82 -8.64 -19.63
CA SER A 58 0.40 -9.38 -19.24
C SER A 58 0.83 -9.06 -17.82
N ASN A 59 1.33 -10.07 -17.10
CA ASN A 59 1.93 -9.88 -15.78
C ASN A 59 3.12 -8.93 -15.91
N PRO A 60 3.18 -7.83 -15.15
CA PRO A 60 4.35 -6.96 -15.21
C PRO A 60 5.60 -7.71 -14.72
N GLU A 61 6.57 -7.91 -15.61
CA GLU A 61 7.92 -8.45 -15.28
C GLU A 61 8.79 -7.41 -14.53
N LEU A 62 8.15 -6.54 -13.76
CA LEU A 62 8.80 -5.47 -13.00
C LEU A 62 9.05 -5.93 -11.57
N VAL A 63 10.18 -5.50 -11.00
CA VAL A 63 10.43 -5.70 -9.58
C VAL A 63 9.37 -4.96 -8.74
N LYS A 64 8.98 -5.55 -7.59
CA LYS A 64 7.91 -5.00 -6.72
C LYS A 64 8.09 -3.53 -6.34
N ARG A 65 9.33 -3.05 -6.25
CA ARG A 65 9.62 -1.63 -5.96
C ARG A 65 9.17 -0.71 -7.08
N THR A 66 9.37 -1.12 -8.34
CA THR A 66 8.94 -0.36 -9.52
C THR A 66 7.43 -0.38 -9.66
N ILE A 67 6.80 -1.52 -9.41
CA ILE A 67 5.33 -1.64 -9.35
C ILE A 67 4.78 -0.68 -8.28
N ALA A 68 5.29 -0.74 -7.05
CA ALA A 68 4.85 0.13 -5.97
C ALA A 68 5.00 1.61 -6.31
N ALA A 69 6.13 2.03 -6.89
CA ALA A 69 6.34 3.41 -7.29
C ALA A 69 5.32 3.84 -8.35
N ARG A 70 5.11 3.03 -9.40
CA ARG A 70 4.16 3.35 -10.46
C ARG A 70 2.72 3.41 -9.95
N VAL A 71 2.30 2.46 -9.12
CA VAL A 71 0.97 2.49 -8.49
C VAL A 71 0.79 3.73 -7.60
N VAL A 72 1.81 4.14 -6.86
CA VAL A 72 1.73 5.39 -6.06
C VAL A 72 1.65 6.63 -6.95
N ASP A 73 2.30 6.61 -8.11
CA ASP A 73 2.35 7.75 -9.02
C ASP A 73 1.10 7.86 -9.92
N THR A 74 0.44 6.75 -10.25
CA THR A 74 -0.67 6.73 -11.23
C THR A 74 -1.97 6.09 -10.73
N GLY A 75 -1.94 5.40 -9.59
CA GLY A 75 -3.07 4.65 -9.05
C GLY A 75 -4.07 5.51 -8.28
N GLY A 76 -5.17 4.88 -7.88
CA GLY A 76 -6.15 5.50 -6.98
C GLY A 76 -5.65 5.46 -5.53
N CYS A 77 -5.75 6.57 -4.79
CA CYS A 77 -5.32 6.67 -3.40
C CYS A 77 -6.52 6.78 -2.46
N GLU A 78 -6.63 5.81 -1.57
CA GLU A 78 -7.49 5.87 -0.40
C GLU A 78 -6.69 6.36 0.81
N LYS A 79 -6.89 7.63 1.14
CA LYS A 79 -6.12 8.34 2.18
C LYS A 79 -6.46 7.80 3.57
N TRP A 80 -5.51 7.87 4.51
CA TRP A 80 -5.75 7.44 5.90
C TRP A 80 -6.97 8.06 6.58
N ASN A 81 -7.37 9.27 6.18
CA ASN A 81 -8.52 9.95 6.75
C ASN A 81 -9.87 9.45 6.21
N THR A 82 -9.90 8.68 5.12
CA THR A 82 -11.13 8.09 4.56
C THR A 82 -11.41 6.71 5.15
N LEU A 83 -10.37 5.93 5.51
CA LEU A 83 -10.50 4.61 6.13
C LEU A 83 -11.22 4.65 7.49
N ASN A 84 -12.11 3.71 7.77
CA ASN A 84 -12.76 3.61 9.07
C ASN A 84 -11.79 3.19 10.20
N ASP A 85 -12.25 3.26 11.46
CA ASP A 85 -11.38 3.01 12.62
C ASP A 85 -10.90 1.55 12.73
N ASN A 86 -11.66 0.58 12.20
CA ASN A 86 -11.27 -0.82 12.18
C ASN A 86 -10.16 -1.07 11.16
N GLU A 87 -10.29 -0.49 9.96
CA GLU A 87 -9.27 -0.52 8.91
C GLU A 87 -7.97 0.12 9.40
N LEU A 88 -8.05 1.30 9.99
CA LEU A 88 -6.89 1.97 10.58
C LEU A 88 -6.20 1.12 11.65
N THR A 89 -6.98 0.43 12.49
CA THR A 89 -6.43 -0.47 13.51
C THR A 89 -5.74 -1.68 12.87
N GLY A 90 -6.32 -2.24 11.82
CA GLY A 90 -5.72 -3.33 11.04
C GLY A 90 -4.38 -2.92 10.44
N TRP A 91 -4.32 -1.78 9.76
CA TRP A 91 -3.08 -1.26 9.17
C TRP A 91 -2.04 -0.88 10.20
N LEU A 92 -2.46 -0.29 11.33
CA LEU A 92 -1.54 -0.02 12.43
C LEU A 92 -0.87 -1.30 12.94
N LYS A 93 -1.63 -2.38 13.15
CA LYS A 93 -1.09 -3.68 13.54
C LYS A 93 -0.18 -4.24 12.46
N TYR A 94 -0.62 -4.23 11.20
CA TYR A 94 0.17 -4.72 10.07
C TYR A 94 1.54 -4.05 10.00
N ILE A 95 1.61 -2.72 10.03
CA ILE A 95 2.87 -1.97 9.89
C ILE A 95 3.78 -2.18 11.11
N ARG A 96 3.22 -2.31 12.32
CA ARG A 96 4.01 -2.64 13.52
C ARG A 96 4.73 -3.97 13.36
N HIS A 97 4.05 -4.97 12.80
CA HIS A 97 4.59 -6.31 12.55
C HIS A 97 5.30 -6.45 11.21
N PHE A 98 5.29 -5.42 10.37
CA PHE A 98 5.95 -5.45 9.08
C PHE A 98 7.47 -5.57 9.26
N GLN A 99 7.96 -6.79 9.05
CA GLN A 99 9.37 -7.11 8.91
C GLN A 99 9.72 -6.95 7.44
N GLY A 100 9.82 -5.70 6.97
CA GLY A 100 10.27 -5.45 5.61
C GLY A 100 11.53 -6.26 5.34
N LYS A 101 11.57 -7.03 4.25
CA LYS A 101 12.79 -7.77 3.87
C LYS A 101 13.95 -6.78 3.92
N LYS A 102 14.88 -6.98 4.87
CA LYS A 102 16.19 -6.33 4.84
C LYS A 102 16.76 -6.71 3.48
N SER A 103 16.86 -5.74 2.57
CA SER A 103 17.70 -5.94 1.39
C SER A 103 19.09 -6.25 1.94
N ARG A 104 19.51 -7.51 1.79
CA ARG A 104 20.92 -7.87 1.84
C ARG A 104 21.61 -7.23 0.65
#